data_AF-X0TAX0-F1
#
_entry.id   AF-X0TAX0-F1
#
_cell.length_a   1.000
_cell.length_b   1.000
_cell.length_c   1.000
_cell.angle_alpha   90.00
_cell.angle_beta   90.00
_cell.angle_gamma   90.00
#
_symmetry.space_group_name_H-M   'P 1'
#
loop_
_entity.id
_entity.type
_entity.pdbx_description
1 polymer ?
#
loop_
_entity_poly.entity_id
_entity_poly.type
_entity_poly.pdbx_seq_one_letter_code
_entity_poly.pdbx_strand_id
1 'polypeptide(L)'
;VRTQQLLAYESGVADVVDPVGGSYYVESLTAELEKQASDYIAKIDSLGGAVTAIEQGYQQREIQQASYKYQKMVEEGKQKIVGVNDFVTGESKITSTLRVKSEVEAKQKERLAKVKRERDNGKVKQTLKRLEEVAQGKENTMPPIVECVEAYATLGEICDVLRNVFGVQREFLFF
;
A
#
# COMPACT_ATOMS: atom_id res chain seq x y z
N VAL A 1 -9.37 -2.03 18.78
CA VAL A 1 -10.73 -2.59 18.90
C VAL A 1 -11.62 -1.75 19.82
N ARG A 2 -11.21 -1.38 21.04
CA ARG A 2 -12.07 -0.63 21.99
C ARG A 2 -12.54 0.75 21.49
N THR A 3 -11.68 1.54 20.83
CA THR A 3 -12.09 2.84 20.25
C THR A 3 -13.25 2.72 19.26
N GLN A 4 -13.20 1.72 18.36
CA GLN A 4 -14.29 1.49 17.40
C GLN A 4 -15.58 1.02 18.08
N GLN A 5 -15.48 0.22 19.15
CA GLN A 5 -16.67 -0.23 19.89
C GLN A 5 -17.35 0.92 20.62
N LEU A 6 -16.57 1.82 21.22
CA LEU A 6 -17.13 3.01 21.88
C LEU A 6 -17.84 3.91 20.87
N LEU A 7 -17.23 4.16 19.72
CA LEU A 7 -17.88 4.91 18.64
C LEU A 7 -19.17 4.21 18.16
N ALA A 8 -19.14 2.90 17.95
CA ALA A 8 -20.27 2.16 17.39
C ALA A 8 -21.45 1.98 18.36
N TYR A 9 -21.20 1.76 19.66
CA TYR A 9 -22.24 1.34 20.61
C TYR A 9 -22.57 2.36 21.69
N GLU A 10 -21.70 3.33 21.94
CA GLU A 10 -21.87 4.26 23.07
C GLU A 10 -21.97 5.72 22.63
N SER A 11 -21.36 6.10 21.51
CA SER A 11 -21.32 7.51 21.09
C SER A 11 -22.58 8.01 20.38
N GLY A 12 -23.44 7.10 19.90
CA GLY A 12 -24.63 7.43 19.10
C GLY A 12 -24.35 7.96 17.69
N VAL A 13 -23.08 8.11 17.28
CA VAL A 13 -22.71 8.63 15.95
C VAL A 13 -23.15 7.72 14.80
N ALA A 14 -23.42 6.44 15.09
CA ALA A 14 -23.86 5.45 14.11
C ALA A 14 -25.39 5.35 13.98
N ASP A 15 -26.16 6.09 14.80
CA ASP A 15 -27.62 5.97 14.85
C ASP A 15 -28.32 6.65 13.67
N VAL A 16 -27.64 7.59 13.00
CA VAL A 16 -28.15 8.36 11.85
C VAL A 16 -27.15 8.31 10.72
N VAL A 17 -27.65 8.11 9.49
CA VAL A 17 -26.82 8.16 8.28
C VAL A 17 -26.50 9.61 7.96
N ASP A 18 -25.21 9.88 7.71
CA ASP A 18 -24.67 11.21 7.38
C ASP A 18 -25.14 12.33 8.35
N PRO A 19 -24.78 12.24 9.65
CA PRO A 19 -25.26 13.18 10.67
C PRO A 19 -24.77 14.61 10.47
N VAL A 20 -23.82 14.85 9.57
CA VAL A 20 -23.30 16.18 9.21
C VAL A 20 -23.89 16.72 7.91
N GLY A 21 -24.72 15.93 7.21
CA GLY A 21 -25.39 16.33 5.98
C GLY A 21 -26.27 17.58 6.19
N GLY A 22 -26.20 18.51 5.24
CA GLY A 22 -26.87 19.80 5.32
C GLY A 22 -26.17 20.85 6.20
N SER A 23 -25.06 20.50 6.88
CA SER A 23 -24.21 21.49 7.54
C SER A 23 -23.59 22.41 6.49
N TYR A 24 -23.96 23.69 6.48
CA TYR A 24 -23.45 24.66 5.52
C TYR A 24 -21.92 24.64 5.38
N TYR A 25 -21.21 24.55 6.51
CA TYR A 25 -19.75 24.50 6.51
C TYR A 25 -19.22 23.22 5.86
N VAL A 26 -19.71 22.05 6.28
CA VAL A 26 -19.24 20.76 5.77
C VAL A 26 -19.62 20.60 4.30
N GLU A 27 -20.83 20.96 3.89
CA GLU A 27 -21.27 20.94 2.50
C GLU A 27 -20.39 21.84 1.62
N SER A 28 -20.10 23.06 2.07
CA SER A 28 -19.22 23.98 1.32
C SER A 28 -17.80 23.43 1.17
N LEU A 29 -17.26 22.82 2.23
CA LEU A 29 -15.93 22.22 2.22
C LEU A 29 -15.89 20.96 1.34
N THR A 30 -16.95 20.15 1.35
CA THR A 30 -17.11 18.99 0.47
C THR A 30 -17.08 19.42 -0.99
N ALA A 31 -17.86 20.43 -1.37
CA ALA A 31 -17.89 20.94 -2.74
C ALA A 31 -16.53 21.54 -3.16
N GLU A 32 -15.83 22.23 -2.25
CA GLU A 32 -14.50 22.76 -2.53
C GLU A 32 -13.48 21.62 -2.76
N LEU A 33 -13.48 20.60 -1.91
CA LEU A 33 -12.60 19.44 -2.06
C LEU A 33 -12.88 18.65 -3.36
N GLU A 34 -14.16 18.46 -3.70
CA GLU A 34 -14.56 17.81 -4.96
C GLU A 34 -14.02 18.58 -6.17
N LYS A 35 -14.17 19.90 -6.18
CA LYS A 35 -13.65 20.75 -7.25
C LYS A 35 -12.13 20.63 -7.36
N GLN A 36 -11.41 20.77 -6.25
CA GLN A 36 -9.95 20.69 -6.25
C GLN A 36 -9.45 19.30 -6.70
N ALA A 37 -10.11 18.22 -6.26
CA ALA A 37 -9.80 16.87 -6.71
C ALA A 37 -10.04 16.69 -8.21
N SER A 38 -11.16 17.22 -8.72
CA SER A 38 -11.50 17.19 -10.15
C SER A 38 -10.48 17.96 -11.00
N ASP A 39 -10.01 19.12 -10.52
CA ASP A 39 -8.96 19.90 -11.17
C ASP A 39 -7.65 19.10 -11.25
N TYR A 40 -7.29 18.36 -10.18
CA TYR A 40 -6.13 17.46 -10.18
C TYR A 40 -6.28 16.30 -11.17
N ILE A 41 -7.46 15.68 -11.25
CA ILE A 41 -7.74 14.60 -12.22
C ILE A 41 -7.59 15.13 -13.64
N ALA A 42 -8.23 16.26 -13.96
CA ALA A 42 -8.13 16.90 -15.27
C ALA A 42 -6.67 17.26 -15.62
N LYS A 43 -5.88 17.68 -14.62
CA LYS A 43 -4.45 17.93 -14.81
C LYS A 43 -3.70 16.65 -15.16
N ILE A 44 -3.94 15.55 -14.47
CA ILE A 44 -3.32 14.25 -14.73
C ILE A 44 -3.72 13.74 -16.13
N ASP A 45 -4.98 13.88 -16.52
CA ASP A 45 -5.45 13.51 -17.86
C ASP A 45 -4.76 14.33 -18.95
N SER A 46 -4.55 15.63 -18.72
CA SER A 46 -3.80 16.50 -19.65
C SER A 46 -2.33 16.12 -19.82
N LEU A 47 -1.75 15.40 -18.85
CA LEU A 47 -0.37 14.89 -18.89
C LEU A 47 -0.25 13.54 -19.63
N GLY A 48 -1.35 12.99 -20.14
CA GLY A 48 -1.40 11.68 -20.78
C GLY A 48 -1.95 10.57 -19.87
N GLY A 49 -2.58 10.94 -18.75
CA GLY A 49 -3.17 10.01 -17.79
C GLY A 49 -2.21 9.58 -16.68
N ALA A 50 -2.73 8.79 -15.74
CA ALA A 50 -2.05 8.49 -14.48
C ALA A 50 -0.69 7.78 -14.65
N VAL A 51 -0.60 6.81 -15.56
CA VAL A 51 0.65 6.05 -15.80
C VAL A 51 1.75 6.98 -16.30
N THR A 52 1.45 7.75 -17.35
CA THR A 52 2.40 8.71 -17.92
C THR A 52 2.78 9.80 -16.91
N ALA A 53 1.84 10.28 -16.09
CA ALA A 53 2.14 11.25 -15.04
C ALA A 53 3.11 10.68 -13.97
N ILE A 54 2.97 9.39 -13.61
CA ILE A 54 3.90 8.68 -12.70
C ILE A 54 5.28 8.56 -13.33
N GLU A 55 5.34 8.22 -14.61
CA GLU A 55 6.59 8.13 -15.41
C GLU A 55 7.24 9.48 -15.65
N GLN A 56 6.51 10.59 -15.49
CA GLN A 56 7.04 11.96 -15.50
C GLN A 56 7.34 12.48 -14.10
N GLY A 57 7.11 11.69 -13.06
CA GLY A 57 7.37 12.06 -11.67
C GLY A 57 6.45 13.15 -11.13
N TYR A 58 5.29 13.39 -11.75
CA TYR A 58 4.39 14.47 -11.33
C TYR A 58 3.82 14.20 -9.94
N GLN A 59 3.16 13.05 -9.73
CA GLN A 59 2.56 12.71 -8.44
C GLN A 59 3.62 12.60 -7.33
N GLN A 60 4.78 12.01 -7.61
CA GLN A 60 5.87 11.89 -6.63
C GLN A 60 6.37 13.27 -6.19
N ARG A 61 6.55 14.21 -7.12
CA ARG A 61 6.94 15.58 -6.79
C ARG A 61 5.89 16.31 -5.96
N GLU A 62 4.61 16.19 -6.29
CA GLU A 62 3.52 16.80 -5.52
C GLU A 62 3.49 16.28 -4.06
N ILE A 63 3.61 14.95 -3.88
CA ILE A 63 3.67 14.33 -2.55
C ILE A 63 4.90 14.84 -1.78
N GLN A 64 6.08 14.84 -2.41
CA GLN A 64 7.32 15.29 -1.76
C GLN A 64 7.24 16.78 -1.37
N GLN A 65 6.69 17.63 -2.22
CA GLN A 65 6.49 19.05 -1.91
C GLN A 65 5.51 19.24 -0.76
N ALA A 66 4.41 18.48 -0.71
CA ALA A 66 3.46 18.52 0.39
C ALA A 66 4.11 18.07 1.72
N SER A 67 4.86 16.97 1.71
CA SER A 67 5.62 16.49 2.87
C SER A 67 6.66 17.50 3.33
N TYR A 68 7.40 18.13 2.41
CA TYR A 68 8.38 19.16 2.74
C TYR A 68 7.73 20.40 3.36
N LYS A 69 6.62 20.88 2.78
CA LYS A 69 5.84 22.00 3.35
C LYS A 69 5.33 21.66 4.75
N TYR A 70 4.78 20.46 4.95
CA TYR A 70 4.31 20.01 6.26
C TYR A 70 5.44 19.97 7.28
N GLN A 71 6.57 19.35 6.93
CA GLN A 71 7.75 19.27 7.80
C GLN A 71 8.23 20.67 8.20
N LYS A 72 8.32 21.59 7.24
CA LYS A 72 8.69 22.99 7.50
C LYS A 72 7.69 23.67 8.45
N MET A 73 6.39 23.46 8.29
CA MET A 73 5.38 24.01 9.22
C MET A 73 5.52 23.48 10.64
N VAL A 74 5.89 22.19 10.80
CA VAL A 74 6.15 21.58 12.11
C VAL A 74 7.40 22.17 12.75
N GLU A 75 8.48 22.32 11.98
CA GLU A 75 9.75 22.89 12.45
C GLU A 75 9.62 24.39 12.79
N GLU A 76 8.84 25.14 12.02
CA GLU A 76 8.52 26.55 12.28
C GLU A 76 7.50 26.73 13.42
N GLY A 77 6.95 25.64 13.98
CA GLY A 77 5.95 25.69 15.05
C GLY A 77 4.56 26.18 14.62
N LYS A 78 4.33 26.36 13.32
CA LYS A 78 3.00 26.72 12.76
C LYS A 78 2.01 25.56 12.90
N GLN A 79 2.50 24.33 12.72
CA GLN A 79 1.74 23.11 12.98
C GLN A 79 2.12 22.56 14.36
N LYS A 80 1.18 22.63 15.31
CA LYS A 80 1.39 22.16 16.69
C LYS A 80 1.15 20.65 16.79
N ILE A 81 2.16 19.92 17.26
CA ILE A 81 2.10 18.50 17.59
C ILE A 81 2.39 18.34 19.08
N VAL A 82 1.32 18.10 19.83
CA VAL A 82 1.37 17.96 21.30
C VAL A 82 2.27 16.80 21.69
N GLY A 83 3.25 17.08 22.57
CA GLY A 83 4.25 16.12 23.03
C GLY A 83 5.46 15.96 22.12
N VAL A 84 5.52 16.68 20.98
CA VAL A 84 6.65 16.63 20.04
C VAL A 84 7.33 17.98 19.90
N ASN A 85 6.62 19.02 19.43
CA ASN A 85 7.16 20.38 19.27
C ASN A 85 6.49 21.41 20.17
N ASP A 86 5.33 21.08 20.76
CA ASP A 86 4.60 21.91 21.70
C ASP A 86 4.16 21.05 22.89
N PHE A 87 4.09 21.64 24.09
CA PHE A 87 3.73 20.94 25.34
C PHE A 87 4.54 19.66 25.60
N VAL A 88 5.85 19.70 25.36
CA VAL A 88 6.73 18.53 25.53
C VAL A 88 6.96 18.23 27.02
N THR A 89 6.50 17.07 27.46
CA THR A 89 6.70 16.54 28.81
C THR A 89 7.92 15.63 28.88
N GLY A 90 8.58 15.54 30.03
CA GLY A 90 9.74 14.65 30.25
C GLY A 90 9.41 13.17 30.44
N GLU A 91 8.17 12.74 30.17
CA GLU A 91 7.72 11.37 30.37
C GLU A 91 8.31 10.37 29.36
N SER A 92 8.40 9.11 29.80
CA SER A 92 9.26 8.09 29.22
C SER A 92 8.88 7.65 27.80
N LYS A 93 9.91 7.44 26.98
CA LYS A 93 9.86 6.77 25.67
C LYS A 93 9.07 5.46 25.76
N ILE A 94 8.32 5.15 24.70
CA ILE A 94 7.65 3.85 24.51
C ILE A 94 8.68 2.72 24.71
N THR A 95 8.54 1.96 25.79
CA THR A 95 9.54 0.96 26.21
C THR A 95 9.32 -0.41 25.58
N SER A 96 8.09 -0.73 25.17
CA SER A 96 7.73 -2.02 24.60
C SER A 96 7.40 -1.89 23.11
N THR A 97 8.42 -2.04 22.28
CA THR A 97 8.21 -2.22 20.84
C THR A 97 7.97 -3.69 20.55
N LEU A 98 6.94 -3.99 19.75
CA LEU A 98 6.75 -5.35 19.25
C LEU A 98 7.92 -5.69 18.32
N ARG A 99 8.69 -6.72 18.70
CA ARG A 99 9.78 -7.24 17.87
C ARG A 99 9.42 -8.61 17.33
N VAL A 100 9.63 -8.79 16.02
CA VAL A 100 9.53 -10.12 15.40
C VAL A 100 10.71 -10.95 15.92
N LYS A 101 10.40 -12.13 16.48
CA LYS A 101 11.43 -13.02 17.02
C LYS A 101 12.09 -13.81 15.89
N SER A 102 13.39 -14.08 16.00
CA SER A 102 14.18 -14.79 14.98
C SER A 102 13.71 -16.22 14.73
N GLU A 103 13.04 -16.86 15.69
CA GLU A 103 12.51 -18.22 15.52
C GLU A 103 11.40 -18.28 14.46
N VAL A 104 10.75 -17.16 14.12
CA VAL A 104 9.77 -17.09 13.03
C VAL A 104 10.44 -17.39 11.69
N GLU A 105 11.64 -16.85 11.45
CA GLU A 105 12.41 -17.10 10.23
C GLU A 105 12.82 -18.57 10.14
N ALA A 106 13.35 -19.13 11.22
CA ALA A 106 13.76 -20.53 11.28
C ALA A 106 12.59 -21.48 10.98
N LYS A 107 11.42 -21.25 11.61
CA LYS A 107 10.20 -22.03 11.35
C LYS A 107 9.72 -21.89 9.91
N GLN A 108 9.82 -20.69 9.32
CA GLN A 108 9.40 -20.49 7.93
C GLN A 108 10.34 -21.19 6.94
N LYS A 109 11.65 -21.17 7.18
CA LYS A 109 12.65 -21.92 6.38
C LYS A 109 12.39 -23.42 6.44
N GLU A 110 12.10 -23.96 7.63
CA GLU A 110 11.78 -25.38 7.81
C GLU A 110 10.50 -25.78 7.06
N ARG A 111 9.42 -24.99 7.20
CA ARG A 111 8.16 -25.21 6.47
C ARG A 111 8.37 -25.19 4.96
N LEU A 112 9.13 -24.22 4.46
CA LEU A 112 9.45 -24.10 3.05
C LEU A 112 10.23 -25.32 2.54
N ALA A 113 11.25 -25.74 3.28
CA ALA A 113 12.05 -26.92 2.95
C ALA A 113 11.22 -28.21 2.97
N LYS A 114 10.28 -28.34 3.91
CA LYS A 114 9.33 -29.46 3.96
C LYS A 114 8.44 -29.49 2.71
N VAL A 115 7.80 -28.38 2.36
CA VAL A 115 6.94 -28.28 1.17
C VAL A 115 7.72 -28.63 -0.12
N LYS A 116 8.94 -28.11 -0.28
CA LYS A 116 9.76 -28.40 -1.46
C LYS A 116 10.18 -29.88 -1.57
N ARG A 117 10.33 -30.58 -0.45
CA ARG A 117 10.64 -32.02 -0.40
C ARG A 117 9.43 -32.89 -0.71
N GLU A 118 8.25 -32.52 -0.23
CA GLU A 118 7.03 -33.36 -0.30
C GLU A 118 6.21 -33.14 -1.57
N ARG A 119 6.32 -31.97 -2.21
CA ARG A 119 5.55 -31.65 -3.42
C ARG A 119 6.00 -32.43 -4.66
N ASP A 120 5.10 -32.53 -5.63
CA ASP A 120 5.43 -33.01 -6.97
C ASP A 120 6.21 -31.95 -7.75
N ASN A 121 7.54 -32.09 -7.77
CA ASN A 121 8.42 -31.17 -8.49
C ASN A 121 8.28 -31.26 -10.02
N GLY A 122 7.75 -32.36 -10.57
CA GLY A 122 7.43 -32.47 -11.99
C GLY A 122 6.24 -31.57 -12.34
N LYS A 123 5.17 -31.68 -11.57
CA LYS A 123 3.98 -30.84 -11.71
C LYS A 123 4.29 -29.35 -11.53
N VAL A 124 5.11 -28.99 -10.53
CA VAL A 124 5.54 -27.59 -10.32
C VAL A 124 6.28 -27.02 -11.52
N LYS A 125 7.23 -27.78 -12.10
CA LYS A 125 7.96 -27.33 -13.29
C LYS A 125 7.03 -27.12 -14.48
N GLN A 126 6.05 -28.01 -14.65
CA GLN A 126 5.06 -27.91 -15.72
C GLN A 126 4.17 -26.67 -15.56
N THR A 127 3.63 -26.43 -14.36
CA THR A 127 2.76 -25.28 -14.10
C THR A 127 3.53 -23.96 -14.22
N LEU A 128 4.77 -23.90 -13.72
CA LEU A 128 5.62 -22.71 -13.84
C LEU A 128 5.97 -22.41 -15.30
N LYS A 129 6.25 -23.44 -16.12
CA LYS A 129 6.49 -23.27 -17.55
C LYS A 129 5.25 -22.73 -18.27
N ARG A 130 4.07 -23.26 -17.94
CA ARG A 130 2.80 -22.75 -18.48
C ARG A 130 2.58 -21.29 -18.10
N LEU A 131 2.89 -20.90 -16.87
CA LEU A 131 2.83 -19.51 -16.44
C LEU A 131 3.76 -18.61 -17.27
N GLU A 132 4.98 -19.07 -17.55
CA GLU A 132 5.94 -18.35 -18.40
C GLU A 132 5.39 -18.13 -19.81
N GLU A 133 4.86 -19.18 -20.43
CA GLU A 133 4.27 -19.14 -21.78
C GLU A 133 3.08 -18.16 -21.83
N VAL A 134 2.17 -18.22 -20.85
CA VAL A 134 1.01 -17.32 -20.75
C VAL A 134 1.46 -15.87 -20.50
N ALA A 135 2.46 -15.66 -19.65
CA ALA A 135 2.98 -14.33 -19.33
C ALA A 135 3.66 -13.64 -20.53
N GLN A 136 4.26 -14.40 -21.45
CA GLN A 136 4.80 -13.86 -22.69
C GLN A 136 3.70 -13.49 -23.71
N GLY A 137 2.51 -14.07 -23.55
CA GLY A 137 1.34 -13.82 -24.38
C GLY A 137 0.49 -12.63 -23.90
N LYS A 138 -0.79 -12.65 -24.31
CA LYS A 138 -1.82 -11.69 -23.88
C LYS A 138 -2.95 -12.36 -23.09
N GLU A 139 -2.75 -13.62 -22.72
CA GLU A 139 -3.72 -14.41 -21.99
C GLU A 139 -3.75 -14.01 -20.50
N ASN A 140 -4.82 -14.37 -19.81
CA ASN A 140 -4.96 -14.08 -18.38
C ASN A 140 -3.98 -14.94 -17.57
N THR A 141 -3.11 -14.30 -16.79
CA THR A 141 -2.11 -14.96 -15.94
C THR A 141 -2.67 -15.53 -14.64
N MET A 142 -3.89 -15.16 -14.23
CA MET A 142 -4.45 -15.63 -12.96
C MET A 142 -4.71 -17.14 -12.92
N PRO A 143 -5.35 -17.78 -13.92
CA PRO A 143 -5.50 -19.24 -13.94
C PRO A 143 -4.20 -20.03 -13.77
N PRO A 144 -3.11 -19.77 -14.53
CA PRO A 144 -1.85 -20.49 -14.32
C PRO A 144 -1.16 -20.17 -12.99
N ILE A 145 -1.38 -18.98 -12.40
CA ILE A 145 -0.92 -18.69 -11.02
C ILE A 145 -1.63 -19.61 -10.01
N VAL A 146 -2.95 -19.79 -10.13
CA VAL A 146 -3.70 -20.69 -9.24
C VAL A 146 -3.18 -22.12 -9.36
N GLU A 147 -2.96 -22.61 -10.58
CA GLU A 147 -2.39 -23.94 -10.82
C GLU A 147 -0.99 -24.10 -10.20
N CYS A 148 -0.15 -23.07 -10.26
CA CYS A 148 1.15 -23.06 -9.60
C CYS A 148 1.01 -23.20 -8.07
N VAL A 149 0.09 -22.44 -7.47
CA VAL A 149 -0.17 -22.49 -6.03
C VAL A 149 -0.73 -23.86 -5.61
N GLU A 150 -1.65 -24.43 -6.38
CA GLU A 150 -2.19 -25.78 -6.15
C GLU A 150 -1.13 -26.87 -6.31
N ALA A 151 -0.13 -26.67 -7.17
CA ALA A 151 1.04 -27.53 -7.29
C ALA A 151 2.07 -27.30 -6.17
N TYR A 152 1.82 -26.40 -5.21
CA TYR A 152 2.76 -26.00 -4.16
C TYR A 152 4.04 -25.32 -4.70
N ALA A 153 3.95 -24.62 -5.82
CA ALA A 153 4.96 -23.64 -6.21
C ALA A 153 5.00 -22.51 -5.16
N THR A 154 6.19 -22.01 -4.88
CA THR A 154 6.38 -20.96 -3.88
C THR A 154 6.19 -19.58 -4.49
N LEU A 155 5.86 -18.57 -3.67
CA LEU A 155 5.76 -17.19 -4.11
C LEU A 155 7.03 -16.73 -4.85
N GLY A 156 8.21 -17.09 -4.31
CA GLY A 156 9.50 -16.77 -4.93
C GLY A 156 9.62 -17.35 -6.36
N GLU A 157 9.29 -18.62 -6.54
CA GLU A 157 9.37 -19.31 -7.86
C GLU A 157 8.40 -18.70 -8.88
N ILE A 158 7.18 -18.36 -8.46
CA ILE A 158 6.19 -17.68 -9.31
C ILE A 158 6.70 -16.28 -9.69
N CYS A 159 7.20 -15.51 -8.71
CA CYS A 159 7.77 -14.19 -8.95
C CYS A 159 9.04 -14.24 -9.81
N ASP A 160 9.87 -15.29 -9.71
CA ASP A 160 11.07 -15.47 -10.55
C ASP A 160 10.68 -15.66 -12.02
N VAL A 161 9.67 -16.50 -12.30
CA VAL A 161 9.13 -16.67 -13.66
C VAL A 161 8.66 -15.33 -14.23
N LEU A 162 7.86 -14.57 -13.49
CA LEU A 162 7.36 -13.28 -13.94
C LEU A 162 8.48 -12.24 -14.09
N ARG A 163 9.51 -12.27 -13.24
CA ARG A 163 10.70 -11.40 -13.37
C ARG A 163 11.52 -11.72 -14.62
N ASN A 164 11.57 -12.98 -15.05
CA ASN A 164 12.26 -13.34 -16.29
C ASN A 164 11.54 -12.78 -17.53
N VAL A 165 10.20 -12.69 -17.48
CA VAL A 165 9.39 -12.19 -18.61
C VAL A 165 9.28 -10.66 -18.61
N PHE A 166 8.97 -10.05 -17.45
CA PHE A 166 8.67 -8.63 -17.34
C PHE A 166 9.82 -7.77 -16.80
N GLY A 167 10.88 -8.41 -16.30
CA GLY A 167 11.97 -7.71 -15.61
C GLY A 167 11.60 -7.29 -14.19
N VAL A 168 12.35 -6.32 -13.67
CA VAL A 168 12.15 -5.74 -12.33
C VAL A 168 11.98 -4.25 -12.47
N GLN A 169 10.92 -3.70 -11.89
CA GLN A 169 10.69 -2.26 -11.84
C GLN A 169 11.88 -1.59 -11.15
N ARG A 170 12.46 -0.59 -11.82
CA ARG A 170 13.45 0.31 -11.23
C ARG A 170 12.77 1.63 -10.90
N GLU A 171 13.22 2.28 -9.84
CA GLU A 171 12.70 3.57 -9.45
C GLU A 171 12.98 4.61 -10.54
N PHE A 172 11.97 5.44 -10.82
CA PHE A 172 12.16 6.57 -11.70
C PHE A 172 12.86 7.68 -10.89
N LEU A 173 14.19 7.74 -10.96
CA LEU A 173 14.96 8.80 -10.32
C LEU A 173 14.77 10.09 -11.12
N PHE A 174 13.90 10.97 -10.65
CA PHE A 174 13.75 12.33 -11.17
C PHE A 174 14.61 13.26 -10.31
N PHE A 175 15.69 13.79 -10.89
CA PHE A 175 16.47 14.89 -10.31
C PHE A 175 15.85 16.24 -10.68
#